data_AF-A0A9Q3BHL3-F1
#
_entry.id   AF-A0A9Q3BHL3-F1
#
_cell.length_a   1.000
_cell.length_b   1.000
_cell.length_c   1.000
_cell.angle_alpha   90.00
_cell.angle_beta   90.00
_cell.angle_gamma   90.00
#
_symmetry.space_group_name_H-M   'P 1'
#
loop_
_entity.id
_entity.type
_entity.pdbx_description
1 polymer ?
#
loop_
_entity_poly.entity_id
_entity_poly.type
_entity_poly.pdbx_seq_one_letter_code
_entity_poly.pdbx_strand_id
1 'polypeptide(L)'
;MVFGCHACALASSHRLTNTGIGSLHGPVNIIIKARKIILDGKYQRHYLVRFKNQTADMDKWLKEDAIPDGNLYISRLRASRRTEQSHQ
;
A
#
# COMPACT_ATOMS: atom_id res chain seq x y z
N MET A 1 22.95 44.19 17.83
CA MET A 1 22.32 44.73 16.61
C MET A 1 22.40 43.68 15.51
N VAL A 2 21.44 43.72 14.61
CA VAL A 2 20.89 42.59 13.85
C VAL A 2 21.80 42.10 12.73
N PHE A 3 22.05 40.78 12.68
CA PHE A 3 22.35 40.05 11.44
C PHE A 3 21.31 38.91 11.40
N GLY A 4 20.39 38.78 10.45
CA GLY A 4 20.45 39.24 9.06
C GLY A 4 20.85 38.11 8.10
N CYS A 5 20.16 36.96 8.16
CA CYS A 5 20.09 35.94 7.10
C CYS A 5 18.72 35.28 7.29
N HIS A 6 17.67 35.58 6.51
CA HIS A 6 17.54 35.55 5.05
C HIS A 6 17.98 34.20 4.48
N ALA A 7 17.08 33.23 4.54
CA ALA A 7 16.61 32.48 3.36
C ALA A 7 15.78 31.30 3.83
N CYS A 8 14.47 31.38 3.60
CA CYS A 8 13.58 30.24 3.55
C CYS A 8 14.13 29.20 2.56
N ALA A 9 14.62 28.07 3.05
CA ALA A 9 14.78 26.89 2.23
C ALA A 9 13.39 26.28 2.02
N LEU A 10 12.65 26.81 1.04
CA LEU A 10 11.56 26.08 0.38
C LEU A 10 12.22 24.86 -0.28
N ALA A 11 12.28 23.74 0.43
CA ALA A 11 12.62 22.47 -0.17
C ALA A 11 11.47 22.10 -1.11
N SER A 12 11.71 22.36 -2.40
CA SER A 12 10.81 22.13 -3.51
C SER A 12 10.26 20.71 -3.47
N SER A 13 8.95 20.64 -3.28
CA SER A 13 8.13 19.46 -3.38
C SER A 13 8.04 19.05 -4.85
N HIS A 14 8.90 18.13 -5.28
CA HIS A 14 8.71 17.38 -6.52
C HIS A 14 8.81 15.89 -6.21
N ARG A 15 7.73 15.38 -5.61
CA ARG A 15 7.46 13.95 -5.48
C ARG A 15 7.18 13.38 -6.88
N LEU A 16 8.22 13.07 -7.62
CA LEU A 16 8.15 12.19 -8.78
C LEU A 16 8.15 10.74 -8.28
N THR A 17 6.98 10.24 -7.85
CA THR A 17 6.77 8.78 -7.77
C THR A 17 6.10 8.33 -9.06
N ASN A 18 6.87 8.30 -10.14
CA ASN A 18 6.52 7.53 -11.32
C ASN A 18 7.16 6.15 -11.17
N THR A 19 6.46 5.23 -10.51
CA THR A 19 6.76 3.80 -10.57
C THR A 19 5.73 3.11 -11.46
N GLY A 20 5.78 3.44 -12.75
CA GLY A 20 5.19 2.65 -13.82
C GLY A 20 5.99 1.38 -14.07
N ILE A 21 5.99 0.44 -13.13
CA ILE A 21 6.46 -0.94 -13.36
C ILE A 21 5.22 -1.80 -13.50
N GLY A 22 5.01 -2.31 -14.72
CA GLY A 22 3.78 -2.90 -15.20
C GLY A 22 3.13 -3.89 -14.25
N SER A 23 1.97 -3.51 -13.74
CA SER A 23 0.98 -4.47 -13.28
C SER A 23 -0.08 -4.62 -14.36
N LEU A 24 -0.29 -5.85 -14.82
CA LEU A 24 -1.38 -6.23 -15.74
C LEU A 24 -2.79 -5.96 -15.16
N HIS A 25 -2.85 -5.42 -13.94
CA HIS A 25 -4.04 -5.10 -13.20
C HIS A 25 -4.09 -3.59 -12.95
N GLY A 26 -5.27 -3.00 -13.09
CA GLY A 26 -5.49 -1.57 -12.87
C GLY A 26 -5.10 -1.10 -11.46
N PRO A 27 -5.23 0.21 -11.17
CA PRO A 27 -4.82 0.76 -9.89
C PRO A 27 -5.55 0.08 -8.71
N VAL A 28 -4.78 -0.27 -7.68
CA VAL A 28 -5.33 -0.88 -6.45
C VAL A 28 -6.15 0.16 -5.69
N ASN A 29 -7.32 -0.24 -5.21
CA ASN A 29 -8.16 0.59 -4.36
C ASN A 29 -7.81 0.36 -2.89
N ILE A 30 -8.01 -0.87 -2.41
CA ILE A 30 -7.79 -1.25 -1.02
C ILE A 30 -7.38 -2.72 -0.90
N ILE A 31 -6.61 -3.04 0.15
CA ILE A 31 -6.42 -4.41 0.61
C ILE A 31 -7.38 -4.62 1.79
N ILE A 32 -8.22 -5.64 1.68
CA ILE A 32 -9.29 -5.90 2.65
C ILE A 32 -8.81 -6.88 3.72
N LYS A 33 -8.18 -7.98 3.28
CA LYS A 33 -7.73 -9.06 4.16
C LYS A 33 -6.34 -9.54 3.78
N ALA A 34 -5.64 -10.05 4.78
CA ALA A 34 -4.41 -10.81 4.61
C ALA A 34 -4.65 -12.22 5.14
N ARG A 35 -4.13 -13.23 4.44
CA ARG A 35 -4.12 -14.62 4.89
C ARG A 35 -2.75 -15.26 4.63
N LYS A 36 -2.38 -16.21 5.48
CA LYS A 36 -1.18 -17.03 5.31
C LYS A 36 -1.61 -18.39 4.79
N ILE A 37 -1.03 -18.83 3.68
CA ILE A 37 -1.28 -20.16 3.10
C ILE A 37 0.03 -20.89 2.87
N ILE A 38 -0.04 -22.21 2.76
CA ILE A 38 1.08 -23.05 2.37
C ILE A 38 0.83 -23.48 0.93
N LEU A 39 1.71 -23.08 0.02
CA LEU A 39 1.72 -23.49 -1.38
C LEU A 39 3.11 -24.06 -1.66
N ASP A 40 3.17 -25.26 -2.22
CA ASP A 40 4.42 -25.98 -2.54
C ASP A 40 5.34 -26.15 -1.32
N GLY A 41 4.75 -26.43 -0.15
CA GLY A 41 5.49 -26.58 1.11
C GLY A 41 6.06 -25.28 1.68
N LYS A 42 5.81 -24.12 1.03
CA LYS A 42 6.29 -22.81 1.47
C LYS A 42 5.14 -21.94 1.97
N TYR A 43 5.39 -21.23 3.06
CA TYR A 43 4.46 -20.24 3.55
C TYR A 43 4.43 -19.02 2.64
N GLN A 44 3.26 -18.70 2.10
CA GLN A 44 3.03 -17.54 1.25
C GLN A 44 1.94 -16.65 1.86
N ARG A 45 2.16 -15.34 1.81
CA ARG A 45 1.18 -14.34 2.23
C ARG A 45 0.35 -13.93 1.02
N HIS A 46 -0.95 -14.13 1.12
CA HIS A 46 -1.90 -13.67 0.13
C HIS A 46 -2.75 -12.54 0.71
N TYR A 47 -3.01 -11.55 -0.12
CA TYR A 47 -3.80 -10.39 0.22
C TYR A 47 -5.02 -10.33 -0.70
N LEU A 48 -6.18 -10.07 -0.11
CA LEU A 48 -7.42 -9.85 -0.85
C LEU A 48 -7.43 -8.40 -1.29
N VAL A 49 -7.26 -8.19 -2.59
CA VAL A 49 -7.11 -6.88 -3.20
C VAL A 49 -8.37 -6.54 -3.97
N ARG A 50 -8.90 -5.35 -3.70
CA ARG A 50 -9.94 -4.72 -4.50
C ARG A 50 -9.31 -3.68 -5.40
N PHE A 51 -9.58 -3.77 -6.70
CA PHE A 51 -9.13 -2.79 -7.69
C PHE A 51 -10.09 -1.60 -7.77
N LYS A 52 -9.60 -0.46 -8.27
CA LYS A 52 -10.47 0.70 -8.51
C LYS A 52 -11.51 0.35 -9.56
N ASN A 53 -12.73 0.85 -9.34
CA ASN A 53 -13.89 0.66 -10.23
C ASN A 53 -14.31 -0.80 -10.42
N GLN A 54 -13.87 -1.71 -9.54
CA GLN A 54 -14.32 -3.10 -9.51
C GLN A 54 -15.23 -3.35 -8.30
N THR A 55 -16.25 -4.18 -8.50
CA THR A 55 -17.18 -4.61 -7.46
C THR A 55 -16.54 -5.69 -6.57
N ALA A 56 -17.18 -5.95 -5.43
CA ALA A 56 -16.71 -6.94 -4.45
C ALA A 56 -16.55 -8.36 -5.04
N ASP A 57 -17.35 -8.69 -6.06
CA ASP A 57 -17.29 -9.98 -6.75
C ASP A 57 -16.00 -10.20 -7.52
N MET A 58 -15.30 -9.12 -7.88
CA MET A 58 -14.04 -9.15 -8.63
C MET A 58 -12.80 -9.06 -7.73
N ASP A 59 -12.98 -9.11 -6.41
CA ASP A 59 -11.87 -9.10 -5.46
C ASP A 59 -10.99 -10.35 -5.66
N LYS A 60 -9.69 -10.16 -5.79
CA LYS A 60 -8.74 -11.25 -6.07
C LYS A 60 -7.72 -11.42 -4.96
N TRP A 61 -7.39 -12.68 -4.68
CA TRP A 61 -6.28 -13.04 -3.80
C TRP A 61 -4.98 -13.00 -4.59
N LEU A 62 -4.10 -12.08 -4.23
CA LEU A 62 -2.80 -11.91 -4.86
C LEU A 62 -1.67 -12.11 -3.85
N LYS A 63 -0.52 -12.56 -4.36
CA LYS A 63 0.73 -12.62 -3.60
C LYS A 63 1.23 -11.21 -3.33
N GLU A 64 2.04 -11.04 -2.28
CA GLU A 64 2.68 -9.77 -1.94
C GLU A 64 3.41 -9.15 -3.16
N ASP A 65 4.13 -9.98 -3.93
CA ASP A 65 4.90 -9.56 -5.10
C ASP A 65 4.04 -9.20 -6.32
N ALA A 66 2.80 -9.69 -6.38
CA ALA A 66 1.90 -9.49 -7.53
C ALA A 66 1.03 -8.23 -7.39
N ILE A 67 1.20 -7.46 -6.31
CA ILE A 67 0.37 -6.30 -5.99
C ILE A 67 1.15 -5.02 -6.31
N PRO A 68 0.69 -4.19 -7.26
CA PRO A 68 1.32 -2.89 -7.50
C PRO A 68 1.23 -2.04 -6.23
N ASP A 69 2.37 -1.45 -5.85
CA ASP A 69 2.51 -0.64 -4.64
C ASP A 69 2.05 -1.37 -3.36
N GLY A 70 2.12 -2.70 -3.34
CA GLY A 70 1.61 -3.54 -2.26
C GLY A 70 2.07 -3.10 -0.87
N ASN A 71 3.33 -2.66 -0.75
CA ASN A 71 3.89 -2.21 0.54
C ASN A 71 3.13 -1.02 1.16
N LEU A 72 2.64 -0.07 0.35
CA LEU A 72 1.85 1.08 0.82
C LEU A 72 0.52 0.61 1.43
N TYR A 73 -0.20 -0.23 0.69
CA TYR A 73 -1.51 -0.74 1.11
C TYR A 73 -1.40 -1.73 2.27
N ILE A 74 -0.37 -2.57 2.30
CA ILE A 74 -0.09 -3.50 3.41
C ILE A 74 0.23 -2.71 4.68
N SER A 75 1.03 -1.66 4.57
CA SER A 75 1.34 -0.78 5.71
C SER A 75 0.07 -0.11 6.25
N ARG A 76 -0.81 0.34 5.36
CA ARG A 76 -2.12 0.90 5.73
C ARG A 76 -3.01 -0.12 6.45
N LEU A 77 -3.08 -1.34 5.94
CA LEU A 77 -3.82 -2.46 6.56
C LEU A 77 -3.27 -2.81 7.95
N ARG A 78 -1.94 -2.80 8.13
CA ARG A 78 -1.32 -3.04 9.44
C ARG A 78 -1.58 -1.88 10.40
N ALA A 79 -1.61 -0.65 9.91
CA ALA A 79 -1.93 0.52 10.71
C ALA A 79 -3.38 0.51 11.19
N SER A 80 -4.35 0.20 10.31
CA SER A 80 -5.78 0.18 10.66
C SER A 80 -6.12 -0.91 11.68
N ARG A 81 -5.45 -2.07 11.62
CA ARG A 81 -5.65 -3.15 12.60
C ARG A 81 -5.13 -2.81 14.00
N ARG A 82 -4.13 -1.92 14.12
CA ARG A 82 -3.63 -1.48 15.43
C ARG A 82 -4.63 -0.60 16.18
N THR A 83 -5.44 0.18 15.46
CA THR A 83 -6.47 1.03 16.06
C THR A 83 -7.72 0.25 16.49
N GLU A 84 -8.09 -0.82 15.78
CA GLU A 84 -9.27 -1.63 16.14
C GLU A 84 -9.00 -2.58 17.33
N GLN A 85 -7.74 -2.90 17.64
CA GLN A 85 -7.37 -3.74 18.79
C GLN A 85 -7.24 -2.99 20.12
N SER A 86 -7.42 -1.66 20.13
CA SER A 86 -7.35 -0.82 21.34
C SER A 86 -8.72 -0.56 21.97
N HIS A 87 -9.78 -1.20 21.51
CA HIS A 87 -11.15 -1.01 22.00
C HIS A 87 -11.82 -2.31 22.50
N GLN A 88 -11.01 -3.28 22.97
CA GLN A 88 -11.47 -4.42 23.76
C GLN A 88 -10.65 -4.55 25.04
#